data_AF-A0A2A6P5S1-F1
#
_entry.id   AF-A0A2A6P5S1-F1
#
_cell.length_a   1.000
_cell.length_b   1.000
_cell.length_c   1.000
_cell.angle_alpha   90.00
_cell.angle_beta   90.00
_cell.angle_gamma   90.00
#
_symmetry.space_group_name_H-M   'P 1'
#
loop_
_entity.id
_entity.type
_entity.pdbx_description
1 polymer ?
#
loop_
_entity_poly.entity_id
_entity_poly.type
_entity_poly.pdbx_seq_one_letter_code
_entity_poly.pdbx_strand_id
1 'polypeptide(L)'
;MAQNNVTPFRRPRKAGGGRRQEIRAKRKRPRVAYPLRRGRPIAIVGLAIIAVAGFLSAYGTSNLTSLLAFANPSTADSLSAAFSICGDSRHINCVVDGDTFWFEGEKIRIADIDTPELSPPRCEAERLKGEAAKARLLALLNAGTFSLSTGVRDEDKYGRKLRTVTRAGRSLGSTLIHEGLARSWDGERHGWCD
;
A
#
# COMPACT_ATOMS: atom_id res chain seq x y z
N MET A 1 44.69 34.90 -6.44
CA MET A 1 43.62 35.58 -7.20
C MET A 1 42.95 34.53 -8.08
N ALA A 2 41.78 34.02 -7.69
CA ALA A 2 41.02 33.03 -8.45
C ALA A 2 39.58 33.56 -8.58
N GLN A 3 39.11 33.66 -9.82
CA GLN A 3 37.85 34.30 -10.20
C GLN A 3 36.69 33.30 -10.07
N ASN A 4 35.65 33.71 -9.35
CA ASN A 4 34.39 32.99 -9.19
C ASN A 4 33.45 33.31 -10.36
N ASN A 5 33.03 32.31 -11.13
CA ASN A 5 31.99 32.47 -12.16
C ASN A 5 30.64 32.02 -11.62
N VAL A 6 29.81 33.00 -11.25
CA VAL A 6 28.41 32.84 -10.87
C VAL A 6 27.54 33.05 -12.10
N THR A 7 26.78 32.04 -12.51
CA THR A 7 25.75 32.14 -13.56
C THR A 7 24.38 32.44 -12.92
N PRO A 8 23.67 33.51 -13.31
CA PRO A 8 22.34 33.78 -12.78
C PRO A 8 21.25 33.04 -13.56
N PHE A 9 20.43 32.28 -12.83
CA PHE A 9 19.25 31.57 -13.33
C PHE A 9 18.07 32.55 -13.51
N ARG A 10 17.67 32.80 -14.76
CA ARG A 10 16.55 33.67 -15.14
C ARG A 10 15.21 32.97 -14.84
N ARG A 11 14.35 33.59 -14.02
CA ARG A 11 12.95 33.16 -13.82
C ARG A 11 12.04 33.66 -14.95
N PRO A 12 11.02 32.91 -15.40
CA PRO A 12 10.04 33.41 -16.34
C PRO A 12 8.99 34.31 -15.66
N ARG A 13 8.58 35.35 -16.39
CA ARG A 13 7.62 36.40 -16.02
C ARG A 13 6.18 35.87 -15.93
N LYS A 14 5.47 36.23 -14.85
CA LYS A 14 4.00 36.16 -14.75
C LYS A 14 3.38 37.19 -15.70
N ALA A 15 2.55 36.74 -16.62
CA ALA A 15 1.67 37.61 -17.40
C ALA A 15 0.41 37.91 -16.59
N GLY A 16 0.19 39.19 -16.27
CA GLY A 16 -1.08 39.70 -15.78
C GLY A 16 -1.97 40.12 -16.95
N GLY A 17 -3.24 39.73 -16.90
CA GLY A 17 -4.28 40.17 -17.82
C GLY A 17 -5.55 40.49 -17.04
N GLY A 18 -5.94 41.75 -17.01
CA GLY A 18 -7.10 42.26 -16.29
C GLY A 18 -8.41 42.26 -17.11
N ARG A 19 -9.50 42.32 -16.34
CA ARG A 19 -10.86 42.85 -16.61
C ARG A 19 -11.58 42.43 -17.90
N ARG A 20 -12.73 41.78 -17.71
CA ARG A 20 -13.99 42.23 -18.33
C ARG A 20 -15.20 41.75 -17.54
N GLN A 21 -15.91 42.71 -16.95
CA GLN A 21 -17.34 42.62 -16.67
C GLN A 21 -18.05 42.50 -18.03
N GLU A 22 -19.02 41.59 -18.19
CA GLU A 22 -20.38 41.94 -18.62
C GLU A 22 -21.30 40.73 -18.90
N ILE A 23 -22.58 40.98 -18.65
CA ILE A 23 -23.78 40.29 -19.15
C ILE A 23 -24.19 38.99 -18.43
N ARG A 24 -24.93 39.21 -17.34
CA ARG A 24 -25.89 38.27 -16.73
C ARG A 24 -27.14 38.19 -17.60
N ALA A 25 -27.15 37.28 -18.57
CA ALA A 25 -28.35 36.94 -19.33
C ALA A 25 -29.15 35.84 -18.62
N LYS A 26 -30.35 36.21 -18.16
CA LYS A 26 -31.37 35.30 -17.63
C LYS A 26 -31.77 34.26 -18.68
N ARG A 27 -31.47 32.98 -18.46
CA ARG A 27 -32.10 31.87 -19.20
C ARG A 27 -32.93 31.01 -18.24
N LYS A 28 -34.25 31.23 -18.27
CA LYS A 28 -35.25 30.41 -17.57
C LYS A 28 -35.18 28.98 -18.14
N ARG A 29 -34.90 28.00 -17.30
CA ARG A 29 -35.06 26.57 -17.65
C ARG A 29 -36.54 26.18 -17.48
N PRO A 30 -37.17 25.47 -18.43
CA PRO A 30 -38.52 24.97 -18.24
C PRO A 30 -38.49 23.85 -17.19
N ARG A 31 -39.38 23.94 -16.18
CA ARG A 31 -39.62 22.86 -15.23
C ARG A 31 -40.51 21.84 -15.93
N VAL A 32 -39.92 20.72 -16.34
CA VAL A 32 -40.68 19.54 -16.74
C VAL A 32 -41.24 18.92 -15.47
N ALA A 33 -42.56 19.03 -15.29
CA ALA A 33 -43.29 18.39 -14.22
C ALA A 33 -43.48 16.90 -14.55
N TYR A 34 -42.90 16.02 -13.76
CA TYR A 34 -43.18 14.59 -13.82
C TYR A 34 -44.42 14.29 -12.96
N PRO A 35 -45.46 13.62 -13.50
CA PRO A 35 -46.63 13.30 -12.71
C PRO A 35 -46.30 12.22 -11.66
N LEU A 36 -46.74 12.47 -10.42
CA LEU A 36 -46.78 11.47 -9.35
C LEU A 36 -47.70 10.31 -9.77
N ARG A 37 -47.12 9.16 -10.11
CA ARG A 37 -47.88 7.93 -10.38
C ARG A 37 -47.91 7.05 -9.12
N ARG A 38 -49.09 7.03 -8.50
CA ARG A 38 -49.52 6.25 -7.35
C ARG A 38 -49.71 4.77 -7.73
N GLY A 39 -49.18 3.85 -6.94
CA GLY A 39 -49.59 2.43 -6.91
C GLY A 39 -48.46 1.40 -6.73
N ARG A 40 -48.45 0.68 -5.60
CA ARG A 40 -47.67 -0.56 -5.36
C ARG A 40 -48.34 -1.73 -6.11
N PRO A 41 -47.59 -2.79 -6.48
CA PRO A 41 -47.82 -4.04 -5.75
C PRO A 41 -46.50 -4.75 -5.38
N ILE A 42 -46.24 -4.82 -4.07
CA ILE A 42 -45.38 -5.84 -3.47
C ILE A 42 -46.26 -7.07 -3.33
N ALA A 43 -46.22 -7.99 -4.30
CA ALA A 43 -46.95 -9.26 -4.16
C ALA A 43 -46.39 -10.45 -4.97
N ILE A 44 -45.25 -10.32 -5.67
CA ILE A 44 -44.72 -11.42 -6.50
C ILE A 44 -43.37 -11.96 -5.99
N VAL A 45 -42.64 -11.24 -5.14
CA VAL A 45 -41.31 -11.68 -4.64
C VAL A 45 -41.41 -12.62 -3.42
N GLY A 46 -42.54 -12.62 -2.70
CA GLY A 46 -42.70 -13.41 -1.47
C GLY A 46 -42.89 -14.93 -1.68
N LEU A 47 -43.42 -15.36 -2.82
CA LEU A 47 -43.76 -16.77 -3.06
C LEU A 47 -42.57 -17.65 -3.45
N ALA A 48 -41.49 -17.08 -3.99
CA ALA A 48 -40.28 -17.83 -4.33
C ALA A 48 -39.46 -18.23 -3.09
N ILE A 49 -39.54 -17.44 -2.00
CA ILE A 49 -38.82 -17.71 -0.74
C ILE A 49 -39.49 -18.86 0.04
N ILE A 50 -40.83 -18.95 -0.01
CA ILE A 50 -41.60 -19.96 0.74
C ILE A 50 -41.42 -21.36 0.12
N ALA A 51 -41.27 -21.48 -1.19
CA ALA A 51 -41.01 -22.76 -1.86
C ALA A 51 -39.64 -23.37 -1.49
N VAL A 52 -38.61 -22.53 -1.31
CA VAL A 52 -37.26 -22.97 -0.89
C VAL A 52 -37.25 -23.39 0.59
N ALA A 53 -37.97 -22.67 1.46
CA ALA A 53 -38.12 -23.04 2.87
C ALA A 53 -38.92 -24.35 3.05
N GLY A 54 -39.93 -24.59 2.21
CA GLY A 54 -40.67 -25.85 2.17
C GLY A 54 -39.81 -27.02 1.67
N PHE A 55 -38.96 -26.80 0.66
CA PHE A 55 -38.06 -27.82 0.12
C PHE A 55 -36.94 -28.20 1.12
N LEU A 56 -36.46 -27.25 1.93
CA LEU A 56 -35.48 -27.50 3.00
C LEU A 56 -36.07 -28.20 4.24
N SER A 57 -37.39 -28.16 4.43
CA SER A 57 -38.06 -28.80 5.57
C SER A 57 -38.37 -30.29 5.32
N ALA A 58 -38.35 -30.73 4.07
CA ALA A 58 -38.65 -32.12 3.69
C ALA A 58 -37.39 -33.01 3.55
N TYR A 59 -36.20 -32.42 3.38
CA TYR A 59 -34.94 -33.14 3.23
C TYR A 59 -33.93 -32.62 4.25
N GLY A 60 -33.65 -33.43 5.27
CA GLY A 60 -32.87 -33.07 6.46
C GLY A 60 -31.59 -32.28 6.21
N THR A 61 -31.32 -31.30 7.08
CA THR A 61 -30.19 -30.38 7.06
C THR A 61 -28.92 -31.02 7.63
N SER A 62 -28.42 -32.10 7.03
CA SER A 62 -27.14 -32.71 7.46
C SER A 62 -25.93 -32.26 6.62
N ASN A 63 -26.05 -31.26 5.74
CA ASN A 63 -24.97 -30.92 4.78
C ASN A 63 -24.83 -29.43 4.42
N LEU A 64 -25.26 -28.47 5.26
CA LEU A 64 -25.09 -27.04 4.96
C LEU A 64 -23.71 -26.48 5.35
N THR A 65 -22.88 -27.25 6.06
CA THR A 65 -21.55 -26.83 6.50
C THR A 65 -20.52 -26.74 5.37
N SER A 66 -20.76 -27.36 4.22
CA SER A 66 -19.85 -27.32 3.05
C SER A 66 -20.09 -26.15 2.09
N LEU A 67 -21.20 -25.40 2.21
CA LEU A 67 -21.52 -24.30 1.28
C LEU A 67 -21.05 -22.92 1.75
N LEU A 68 -20.45 -22.83 2.94
CA LEU A 68 -19.81 -21.62 3.47
C LEU A 68 -18.28 -21.79 3.59
N ALA A 69 -17.68 -22.67 2.78
CA ALA A 69 -16.27 -22.55 2.44
C ALA A 69 -16.12 -21.28 1.58
N PHE A 70 -16.18 -20.12 2.23
CA PHE A 70 -15.67 -18.88 1.67
C PHE A 70 -14.25 -19.21 1.24
N ALA A 71 -14.05 -19.32 -0.07
CA ALA A 71 -12.74 -19.25 -0.66
C ALA A 71 -12.16 -17.92 -0.18
N ASN A 72 -11.41 -17.96 0.92
CA ASN A 72 -10.47 -16.91 1.22
C ASN A 72 -9.59 -16.84 -0.03
N PRO A 73 -9.56 -15.74 -0.79
CA PRO A 73 -8.52 -15.54 -1.76
C PRO A 73 -7.25 -15.31 -0.94
N SER A 74 -6.69 -16.39 -0.40
CA SER A 74 -5.29 -16.44 -0.06
C SER A 74 -4.59 -16.39 -1.40
N THR A 75 -4.37 -15.18 -1.92
CA THR A 75 -3.51 -14.95 -3.07
C THR A 75 -2.21 -15.68 -2.74
N ALA A 76 -1.98 -16.80 -3.40
CA ALA A 76 -0.81 -17.60 -3.14
C ALA A 76 0.42 -16.73 -3.42
N ASP A 77 1.41 -16.81 -2.53
CA ASP A 77 2.66 -16.06 -2.71
C ASP A 77 3.32 -16.48 -4.02
N SER A 78 3.46 -15.52 -4.93
CA SER A 78 3.91 -15.76 -6.31
C SER A 78 5.21 -15.04 -6.66
N LEU A 79 5.62 -14.05 -5.86
CA LEU A 79 6.85 -13.28 -6.12
C LEU A 79 8.04 -14.00 -5.51
N SER A 80 9.14 -14.09 -6.25
CA SER A 80 10.39 -14.66 -5.77
C SER A 80 11.55 -14.09 -6.57
N ALA A 81 12.67 -13.88 -5.91
CA ALA A 81 13.94 -13.52 -6.53
C ALA A 81 15.09 -13.94 -5.62
N ALA A 82 16.30 -14.03 -6.19
CA ALA A 82 17.51 -14.11 -5.40
C ALA A 82 17.94 -12.70 -5.00
N PHE A 83 17.90 -12.40 -3.71
CA PHE A 83 18.37 -11.15 -3.14
C PHE A 83 19.79 -11.28 -2.62
N SER A 84 20.55 -10.19 -2.74
CA SER A 84 21.84 -9.98 -2.07
C SER A 84 21.80 -8.71 -1.21
N ILE A 85 22.87 -8.41 -0.48
CA ILE A 85 23.05 -7.07 0.10
C ILE A 85 23.45 -6.12 -1.04
N CYS A 86 22.87 -4.91 -1.07
CA CYS A 86 23.22 -3.93 -2.09
C CYS A 86 24.70 -3.52 -1.95
N GLY A 87 25.43 -3.59 -3.06
CA GLY A 87 26.75 -2.96 -3.25
C GLY A 87 26.68 -1.91 -4.36
N ASP A 88 27.83 -1.55 -4.95
CA ASP A 88 27.91 -0.48 -5.97
C ASP A 88 27.33 -0.87 -7.35
N SER A 89 26.90 -2.12 -7.50
CA SER A 89 26.32 -2.66 -8.74
C SER A 89 24.89 -2.16 -8.99
N ARG A 90 24.34 -2.49 -10.18
CA ARG A 90 22.95 -2.18 -10.52
C ARG A 90 21.97 -2.77 -9.49
N HIS A 91 21.18 -1.91 -8.86
CA HIS A 91 20.18 -2.31 -7.89
C HIS A 91 18.97 -2.97 -8.57
N ILE A 92 18.94 -4.30 -8.60
CA ILE A 92 17.82 -5.08 -9.15
C ILE A 92 17.07 -5.80 -8.04
N ASN A 93 17.72 -6.78 -7.40
CA ASN A 93 17.18 -7.56 -6.28
C ASN A 93 18.18 -7.52 -5.13
N CYS A 94 18.15 -6.48 -4.30
CA CYS A 94 19.09 -6.33 -3.20
C CYS A 94 18.52 -5.58 -2.01
N VAL A 95 19.02 -5.86 -0.81
CA VAL A 95 18.58 -5.25 0.45
C VAL A 95 19.49 -4.08 0.82
N VAL A 96 18.90 -2.92 1.10
CA VAL A 96 19.61 -1.67 1.42
C VAL A 96 19.77 -1.51 2.93
N ASP A 97 18.69 -1.72 3.69
CA ASP A 97 18.62 -1.63 5.15
C ASP A 97 17.49 -2.54 5.68
N GLY A 98 17.05 -2.38 6.93
CA GLY A 98 16.05 -3.25 7.56
C GLY A 98 14.62 -3.11 7.02
N ASP A 99 14.31 -2.05 6.26
CA ASP A 99 12.98 -1.80 5.71
C ASP A 99 12.97 -1.39 4.23
N THR A 100 14.13 -1.22 3.62
CA THR A 100 14.29 -0.79 2.23
C THR A 100 15.05 -1.84 1.42
N PHE A 101 14.47 -2.24 0.30
CA PHE A 101 15.09 -3.16 -0.66
C PHE A 101 14.72 -2.77 -2.10
N TRP A 102 15.47 -3.30 -3.04
CA TRP A 102 15.17 -3.24 -4.47
C TRP A 102 14.62 -4.58 -4.92
N PHE A 103 13.56 -4.55 -5.71
CA PHE A 103 12.98 -5.73 -6.36
C PHE A 103 12.65 -5.38 -7.81
N GLU A 104 13.17 -6.17 -8.74
CA GLU A 104 13.02 -5.95 -10.19
C GLU A 104 13.39 -4.52 -10.65
N GLY A 105 14.30 -3.86 -9.93
CA GLY A 105 14.73 -2.49 -10.22
C GLY A 105 13.82 -1.40 -9.63
N GLU A 106 12.82 -1.76 -8.83
CA GLU A 106 11.98 -0.82 -8.08
C GLU A 106 12.45 -0.74 -6.61
N LYS A 107 12.62 0.48 -6.09
CA LYS A 107 12.98 0.72 -4.70
C LYS A 107 11.73 0.69 -3.82
N ILE A 108 11.65 -0.29 -2.94
CA ILE A 108 10.52 -0.55 -2.05
C ILE A 108 10.92 -0.24 -0.61
N ARG A 109 10.04 0.47 0.11
CA ARG A 109 10.04 0.59 1.57
C ARG A 109 8.88 -0.22 2.14
N ILE A 110 9.17 -1.04 3.14
CA ILE A 110 8.16 -1.80 3.89
C ILE A 110 7.31 -0.80 4.69
N ALA A 111 5.99 -0.81 4.42
CA ALA A 111 5.10 0.27 4.84
C ALA A 111 4.66 0.18 6.31
N ASP A 112 4.69 -1.01 6.90
CA ASP A 112 4.18 -1.28 8.25
C ASP A 112 5.24 -1.19 9.36
N ILE A 113 6.50 -0.93 9.00
CA ILE A 113 7.64 -0.92 9.93
C ILE A 113 8.55 0.30 9.78
N ASP A 114 9.34 0.55 10.83
CA ASP A 114 10.52 1.40 10.84
C ASP A 114 11.73 0.60 11.33
N THR A 115 12.89 0.79 10.70
CA THR A 115 14.15 0.16 11.11
C THR A 115 15.28 1.18 11.28
N PRO A 116 16.35 0.83 12.03
CA PRO A 116 17.56 1.63 12.09
C PRO A 116 18.12 1.99 10.70
N GLU A 117 18.37 3.27 10.46
CA GLU A 117 18.96 3.74 9.21
C GLU A 117 20.48 3.56 9.24
N LEU A 118 21.05 3.04 8.14
CA LEU A 118 22.48 2.72 8.05
C LEU A 118 23.29 3.72 7.22
N SER A 119 22.66 4.79 6.74
CA SER A 119 23.27 5.74 5.79
C SER A 119 23.10 7.21 6.19
N PRO A 120 23.87 7.73 7.16
CA PRO A 120 24.71 7.01 8.14
C PRO A 120 23.95 6.71 9.46
N PRO A 121 24.38 5.71 10.25
CA PRO A 121 23.85 5.51 11.60
C PRO A 121 24.33 6.63 12.52
N ARG A 122 23.50 7.01 13.50
CA ARG A 122 23.79 8.06 14.49
C ARG A 122 24.64 7.57 15.65
N CYS A 123 24.65 6.27 15.90
CA CYS A 123 25.41 5.63 16.97
C CYS A 123 25.69 4.15 16.66
N GLU A 124 26.55 3.54 17.48
CA GLU A 124 26.95 2.14 17.31
C GLU A 124 25.80 1.16 17.54
N ALA A 125 24.94 1.40 18.54
CA ALA A 125 23.77 0.57 18.79
C ALA A 125 22.79 0.53 17.60
N GLU A 126 22.53 1.69 17.00
CA GLU A 126 21.73 1.82 15.77
C GLU A 126 22.36 1.05 14.61
N ARG A 127 23.68 1.19 14.42
CA ARG A 127 24.42 0.46 13.38
C ARG A 127 24.30 -1.05 13.54
N LEU A 128 24.56 -1.56 14.75
CA LEU A 128 24.50 -3.00 15.03
C LEU A 128 23.09 -3.56 14.81
N LYS A 129 22.06 -2.86 15.29
CA LYS A 129 20.67 -3.28 15.10
C LYS A 129 20.24 -3.18 13.64
N GLY A 130 20.66 -2.14 12.92
CA GLY A 130 20.37 -1.98 11.50
C GLY A 130 21.01 -3.07 10.64
N GLU A 131 22.27 -3.43 10.90
CA GLU A 131 22.92 -4.54 10.18
C GLU A 131 22.23 -5.88 10.47
N ALA A 132 21.79 -6.11 11.71
CA ALA A 132 20.99 -7.28 12.06
C ALA A 132 19.63 -7.29 11.33
N ALA A 133 18.93 -6.15 11.30
CA ALA A 133 17.66 -6.02 10.58
C ALA A 133 17.81 -6.26 9.08
N LYS A 134 18.84 -5.67 8.46
CA LYS A 134 19.19 -5.86 7.04
C LYS A 134 19.46 -7.34 6.73
N ALA A 135 20.33 -7.99 7.51
CA ALA A 135 20.66 -9.39 7.32
C ALA A 135 19.43 -10.30 7.49
N ARG A 136 18.55 -9.96 8.44
CA ARG A 136 17.31 -10.71 8.66
C ARG A 136 16.31 -10.52 7.52
N LEU A 137 16.11 -9.30 7.04
CA LEU A 137 15.24 -9.04 5.90
C LEU A 137 15.70 -9.82 4.66
N LEU A 138 17.01 -9.86 4.40
CA LEU A 138 17.59 -10.68 3.33
C LEU A 138 17.22 -12.15 3.48
N ALA A 139 17.40 -12.72 4.68
CA ALA A 139 17.06 -14.11 4.95
C ALA A 139 15.56 -14.39 4.77
N LEU A 140 14.70 -13.46 5.20
CA LEU A 140 13.25 -13.59 5.04
C LEU A 140 12.85 -13.57 3.57
N LEU A 141 13.35 -12.63 2.77
CA LEU A 141 13.06 -12.53 1.33
C LEU A 141 13.52 -13.78 0.56
N ASN A 142 14.70 -14.30 0.86
CA ASN A 142 15.25 -15.48 0.20
C ASN A 142 14.66 -16.82 0.68
N ALA A 143 13.94 -16.85 1.80
CA ALA A 143 13.41 -18.09 2.37
C ALA A 143 12.19 -18.68 1.60
N GLY A 144 11.71 -18.02 0.55
CA GLY A 144 10.63 -18.53 -0.30
C GLY A 144 9.86 -17.42 -1.01
N THR A 145 8.74 -17.80 -1.63
CA THR A 145 7.87 -16.82 -2.29
C THR A 145 7.25 -15.85 -1.28
N PHE A 146 6.92 -14.66 -1.74
CA PHE A 146 6.24 -13.63 -0.97
C PHE A 146 5.21 -12.90 -1.84
N SER A 147 4.44 -12.03 -1.20
CA SER A 147 3.49 -11.14 -1.84
C SER A 147 3.78 -9.70 -1.46
N LEU A 148 3.49 -8.78 -2.38
CA LEU A 148 3.53 -7.34 -2.13
C LEU A 148 2.11 -6.79 -2.24
N SER A 149 1.65 -6.09 -1.22
CA SER A 149 0.39 -5.37 -1.25
C SER A 149 0.60 -3.87 -1.10
N THR A 150 -0.23 -3.10 -1.80
CA THR A 150 -0.23 -1.65 -1.73
C THR A 150 -1.09 -1.19 -0.54
N GLY A 151 -0.60 -0.18 0.18
CA GLY A 151 -1.38 0.49 1.23
C GLY A 151 -2.22 1.63 0.67
N VAL A 152 -2.67 2.52 1.57
CA VAL A 152 -3.40 3.75 1.22
C VAL A 152 -2.57 4.68 0.31
N ARG A 153 -1.24 4.64 0.47
CA ARG A 153 -0.28 5.40 -0.32
C ARG A 153 0.58 4.43 -1.12
N ASP A 154 0.72 4.67 -2.41
CA ASP A 154 1.57 3.86 -3.29
C ASP A 154 3.05 4.23 -3.17
N GLU A 155 3.35 5.50 -2.89
CA GLU A 155 4.70 6.06 -2.95
C GLU A 155 4.93 7.08 -1.83
N ASP A 156 6.17 7.15 -1.35
CA ASP A 156 6.60 8.19 -0.43
C ASP A 156 7.06 9.46 -1.15
N LYS A 157 7.41 10.50 -0.39
CA LYS A 157 7.85 11.79 -0.95
C LYS A 157 9.22 11.74 -1.66
N TYR A 158 9.93 10.61 -1.54
CA TYR A 158 11.26 10.40 -2.11
C TYR A 158 11.25 9.47 -3.33
N GLY A 159 10.06 9.02 -3.76
CA GLY A 159 9.93 8.13 -4.90
C GLY A 159 10.01 6.65 -4.58
N ARG A 160 10.03 6.24 -3.30
CA ARG A 160 10.03 4.83 -2.92
C ARG A 160 8.62 4.28 -2.91
N LYS A 161 8.43 3.10 -3.48
CA LYS A 161 7.15 2.40 -3.38
C LYS A 161 6.91 1.90 -1.97
N LEU A 162 5.71 2.14 -1.47
CA LEU A 162 5.28 1.67 -0.16
C LEU A 162 4.53 0.35 -0.34
N ARG A 163 5.10 -0.73 0.20
CA ARG A 163 4.51 -2.08 0.10
C ARG A 163 4.47 -2.74 1.47
N THR A 164 3.44 -3.53 1.73
CA THR A 164 3.48 -4.52 2.81
C THR A 164 3.97 -5.83 2.21
N VAL A 165 4.99 -6.43 2.82
CA VAL A 165 5.58 -7.69 2.34
C VAL A 165 5.04 -8.83 3.19
N THR A 166 4.36 -9.79 2.57
CA THR A 166 3.73 -10.89 3.29
C THR A 166 4.17 -12.25 2.74
N ARG A 167 4.13 -13.26 3.61
CA ARG A 167 4.26 -14.68 3.25
C ARG A 167 3.22 -15.48 4.02
N ALA A 168 2.44 -16.31 3.34
CA ALA A 168 1.34 -17.08 3.89
C ALA A 168 0.39 -16.21 4.75
N GLY A 169 0.13 -14.98 4.30
CA GLY A 169 -0.70 -14.00 5.02
C GLY A 169 -0.05 -13.33 6.23
N ARG A 170 1.20 -13.65 6.57
CA ARG A 170 1.95 -13.02 7.67
C ARG A 170 2.91 -11.96 7.14
N SER A 171 2.93 -10.78 7.74
CA SER A 171 3.90 -9.73 7.41
C SER A 171 5.34 -10.16 7.76
N LEU A 172 6.27 -9.97 6.82
CA LEU A 172 7.69 -10.09 7.11
C LEU A 172 8.16 -8.94 8.02
N GLY A 173 7.54 -7.76 7.87
CA GLY A 173 7.77 -6.64 8.76
C GLY A 173 7.37 -6.94 10.21
N SER A 174 6.21 -7.58 10.43
CA SER A 174 5.83 -7.98 11.78
C SER A 174 6.81 -8.99 12.37
N THR A 175 7.39 -9.88 11.55
CA THR A 175 8.46 -10.79 11.99
C THR A 175 9.69 -10.03 12.51
N LEU A 176 10.13 -8.98 11.80
CA LEU A 176 11.23 -8.12 12.25
C LEU A 176 10.90 -7.38 13.56
N ILE A 177 9.65 -6.94 13.73
CA ILE A 177 9.20 -6.32 14.99
C ILE A 177 9.27 -7.33 16.15
N HIS A 178 8.75 -8.54 15.96
CA HIS A 178 8.76 -9.59 16.98
C HIS A 178 10.18 -9.99 17.40
N GLU A 179 11.14 -9.88 16.49
CA GLU A 179 12.56 -10.16 16.74
C GLU A 179 13.32 -8.96 17.32
N GLY A 180 12.65 -7.82 17.56
CA GLY A 180 13.26 -6.62 18.13
C GLY A 180 14.17 -5.85 17.16
N LEU A 181 14.05 -6.12 15.86
CA LEU A 181 14.84 -5.52 14.79
C LEU A 181 14.14 -4.32 14.12
N ALA A 182 12.84 -4.17 14.36
CA ALA A 182 12.02 -3.10 13.82
C ALA A 182 10.99 -2.60 14.85
N ARG A 183 10.42 -1.42 14.59
CA ARG A 183 9.24 -0.88 15.29
C ARG A 183 8.08 -0.79 14.30
N SER A 184 6.84 -0.72 14.81
CA SER A 184 5.70 -0.43 13.95
C SER A 184 5.76 1.01 13.47
N TRP A 185 5.41 1.25 12.20
CA TRP A 185 5.36 2.59 11.64
C TRP A 185 4.14 3.36 12.16
N ASP A 186 4.37 4.43 12.92
CA ASP A 186 3.33 5.30 13.49
C ASP A 186 3.19 6.65 12.77
N GLY A 187 3.99 6.87 11.72
CA GLY A 187 3.99 8.09 10.92
C GLY A 187 5.22 8.97 11.11
N GLU A 188 6.08 8.66 12.09
CA GLU A 188 7.33 9.38 12.31
C GLU A 188 8.52 8.44 12.55
N ARG A 189 9.73 8.99 12.43
CA ARG A 189 10.96 8.25 12.70
C ARG A 189 11.40 8.47 14.14
N HIS A 190 11.77 7.40 14.81
CA HIS A 190 12.26 7.42 16.18
C HIS A 190 13.76 7.13 16.23
N GLY A 191 14.42 7.56 17.31
CA GLY A 191 15.84 7.26 17.54
C GLY A 191 16.06 5.79 17.94
N TRP A 192 17.27 5.28 17.65
CA TRP A 192 17.68 3.89 17.89
C TRP A 192 18.94 3.76 18.75
N CYS A 193 19.31 4.82 19.48
CA CYS A 193 20.58 4.91 20.22
C CYS A 193 20.51 4.57 21.70
N ASP A 194 19.38 4.05 22.16
CA ASP A 194 19.12 3.72 23.56
C ASP A 194 19.52 2.27 23.90
#